data_AF-A0A074M445-F1
#
_entry.id   AF-A0A074M445-F1
#
_cell.length_a   1.000
_cell.length_b   1.000
_cell.length_c   1.000
_cell.angle_alpha   90.00
_cell.angle_beta   90.00
_cell.angle_gamma   90.00
#
_symmetry.space_group_name_H-M   'P 1'
#
loop_
_entity.id
_entity.type
_entity.pdbx_description
1 polymer ?
#
loop_
_entity_poly.entity_id
_entity_poly.type
_entity_poly.pdbx_seq_one_letter_code
_entity_poly.pdbx_strand_id
1 'polypeptide(L)'
;MSAHQIARAEIEAWRGKCIDLFARGERAIISALQTAQASGKEVKISPMAGPRFSEIQSLILKVDATQKQRDAASAAINLWQEVEPKRAFLAHGELTTLLEAQGGWHARFDLTRVKANTPIEEQWVLDRPETTKFNDRLKSGFVSLSCELGSLRKRL
;
A
#
# COMPACT_ATOMS: atom_id res chain seq x y z
N MET A 1 12.03 14.57 -27.21
CA MET A 1 11.61 14.75 -25.80
C MET A 1 12.79 15.27 -25.00
N SER A 2 12.59 16.26 -24.13
CA SER A 2 13.65 16.77 -23.25
C SER A 2 14.00 15.77 -22.13
N ALA A 3 15.19 15.90 -21.51
CA ALA A 3 15.59 15.06 -20.38
C ALA A 3 14.56 15.10 -19.23
N HIS A 4 14.00 16.29 -18.98
CA HIS A 4 12.92 16.48 -18.00
C HIS A 4 11.66 15.69 -18.37
N GLN A 5 11.24 15.71 -19.64
CA GLN A 5 10.06 14.94 -20.09
C GLN A 5 10.27 13.43 -19.96
N ILE A 6 11.49 12.95 -20.23
CA ILE A 6 11.84 11.53 -20.07
C ILE A 6 11.79 11.13 -18.59
N ALA A 7 12.45 11.90 -17.72
CA ALA A 7 12.42 11.66 -16.27
C ALA A 7 11.00 11.69 -15.70
N ARG A 8 10.20 12.68 -16.10
CA ARG A 8 8.80 12.80 -15.67
C ARG A 8 7.97 11.59 -16.08
N ALA A 9 8.08 11.15 -17.33
CA ALA A 9 7.34 9.99 -17.83
C ALA A 9 7.72 8.70 -17.07
N GLU A 10 8.99 8.52 -16.73
CA GLU A 10 9.45 7.40 -15.92
C GLU A 10 8.89 7.43 -14.50
N ILE A 11 8.93 8.59 -13.83
CA ILE A 11 8.37 8.78 -12.49
C ILE A 11 6.87 8.52 -12.49
N GLU A 12 6.13 9.07 -13.46
CA GLU A 12 4.67 8.88 -13.55
C GLU A 12 4.31 7.42 -13.84
N ALA A 13 5.07 6.73 -14.70
CA ALA A 13 4.88 5.30 -14.94
C ALA A 13 5.13 4.46 -13.68
N TRP A 14 6.16 4.77 -12.89
CA TRP A 14 6.40 4.14 -11.60
C TRP A 14 5.28 4.42 -10.59
N ARG A 15 4.86 5.69 -10.48
CA ARG A 15 3.76 6.13 -9.60
C ARG A 15 2.47 5.38 -9.93
N GLY A 16 2.12 5.27 -11.21
CA GLY A 16 0.94 4.55 -11.67
C GLY A 16 0.96 3.06 -11.30
N LYS A 17 2.10 2.38 -11.48
CA LYS A 17 2.27 0.97 -11.06
C LYS A 17 2.07 0.79 -9.56
N CYS A 18 2.60 1.71 -8.75
CA CYS A 18 2.43 1.64 -7.30
C CYS A 18 0.96 1.83 -6.88
N ILE A 19 0.26 2.79 -7.49
CA ILE A 19 -1.16 3.04 -7.22
C ILE A 19 -2.01 1.81 -7.60
N ASP A 20 -1.76 1.18 -8.75
CA ASP A 20 -2.45 -0.05 -9.14
C ASP A 20 -2.28 -1.17 -8.10
N LEU A 21 -1.05 -1.39 -7.62
CA LEU A 21 -0.78 -2.38 -6.57
C LEU A 21 -1.54 -2.06 -5.28
N PHE A 22 -1.58 -0.79 -4.87
CA PHE A 22 -2.36 -0.38 -3.70
C PHE A 22 -3.86 -0.66 -3.88
N ALA A 23 -4.42 -0.31 -5.04
CA ALA A 23 -5.83 -0.57 -5.34
C ALA A 23 -6.16 -2.07 -5.34
N ARG A 24 -5.27 -2.90 -5.89
CA ARG A 24 -5.42 -4.36 -5.88
C ARG A 24 -5.31 -4.94 -4.47
N GLY A 25 -4.39 -4.45 -3.65
CA GLY A 25 -4.27 -4.83 -2.24
C GLY A 25 -5.52 -4.47 -1.44
N GLU A 26 -6.04 -3.25 -1.63
CA GLU A 26 -7.29 -2.79 -1.02
C GLU A 26 -8.47 -3.66 -1.43
N ARG A 27 -8.58 -4.02 -2.71
CA ARG A 27 -9.60 -4.96 -3.20
C ARG A 27 -9.48 -6.35 -2.57
N ALA A 28 -8.27 -6.86 -2.38
CA ALA A 28 -8.05 -8.17 -1.75
C ALA A 28 -8.53 -8.18 -0.29
N ILE A 29 -8.25 -7.11 0.46
CA ILE A 29 -8.72 -6.91 1.83
C ILE A 29 -10.25 -6.85 1.89
N ILE A 30 -10.87 -6.00 1.06
CA ILE A 30 -12.32 -5.86 1.02
C ILE A 30 -12.97 -7.21 0.68
N SER A 31 -12.43 -7.93 -0.30
CA SER A 31 -12.96 -9.24 -0.67
C SER A 31 -12.85 -10.26 0.46
N ALA A 32 -11.77 -10.27 1.23
CA ALA A 32 -11.64 -11.16 2.39
C ALA A 32 -12.65 -10.83 3.50
N LEU A 33 -12.88 -9.55 3.78
CA LEU A 33 -13.90 -9.13 4.74
C LEU A 33 -15.32 -9.47 4.27
N GLN A 34 -15.61 -9.30 2.97
CA GLN A 34 -16.91 -9.69 2.39
C GLN A 34 -17.16 -11.19 2.50
N THR A 35 -16.14 -12.02 2.21
CA THR A 35 -16.25 -13.48 2.41
C THR A 35 -16.51 -13.81 3.88
N ALA A 36 -15.80 -13.17 4.81
CA ALA A 36 -16.01 -13.42 6.23
C ALA A 36 -17.43 -13.05 6.68
N GLN A 37 -17.94 -11.91 6.21
CA GLN A 37 -19.30 -11.47 6.48
C GLN A 37 -20.33 -12.46 5.92
N ALA A 38 -20.12 -12.96 4.69
CA ALA A 38 -20.99 -13.96 4.07
C ALA A 38 -20.98 -15.31 4.80
N SER A 39 -19.84 -15.68 5.41
CA SER A 39 -19.69 -16.85 6.29
C SER A 39 -20.20 -16.62 7.72
N GLY A 40 -20.95 -15.55 7.98
CA GLY A 40 -21.55 -15.25 9.27
C GLY A 40 -20.55 -14.77 10.35
N LYS A 41 -19.33 -14.39 9.97
CA LYS A 41 -18.40 -13.75 10.91
C LYS A 41 -18.81 -12.30 11.14
N GLU A 42 -18.78 -11.87 12.38
CA GLU A 42 -19.01 -10.48 12.76
C GLU A 42 -17.78 -9.63 12.39
N VAL A 43 -17.84 -9.03 11.19
CA VAL A 43 -16.82 -8.11 10.67
C VAL A 43 -17.44 -6.84 10.11
N LYS A 44 -16.74 -5.71 10.23
CA LYS A 44 -17.18 -4.41 9.70
C LYS A 44 -16.34 -3.92 8.53
N ILE A 45 -16.97 -3.69 7.38
CA ILE A 45 -16.29 -3.13 6.20
C ILE A 45 -16.34 -1.60 6.26
N SER A 46 -15.26 -0.98 6.76
CA SER A 46 -15.13 0.47 6.80
C SER A 46 -14.93 1.09 5.41
N PRO A 47 -15.49 2.29 5.14
CA PRO A 47 -15.16 3.04 3.93
C PRO A 47 -13.69 3.45 3.87
N MET A 48 -13.03 3.59 5.03
CA MET A 48 -11.63 3.98 5.13
C MET A 48 -10.68 2.77 5.11
N ALA A 49 -9.53 2.92 4.45
CA ALA A 49 -8.52 1.86 4.35
C ALA A 49 -7.92 1.45 5.71
N GLY A 50 -7.50 2.42 6.53
CA GLY A 50 -6.88 2.17 7.84
C GLY A 50 -7.69 1.20 8.72
N PRO A 51 -8.96 1.51 9.05
CA PRO A 51 -9.79 0.64 9.88
C PRO A 51 -10.02 -0.77 9.31
N ARG A 52 -10.00 -0.95 7.98
CA ARG A 52 -10.13 -2.29 7.38
C ARG A 52 -8.94 -3.21 7.71
N PHE A 53 -7.75 -2.67 7.93
CA PHE A 53 -6.60 -3.48 8.36
C PHE A 53 -6.79 -4.03 9.76
N SER A 54 -7.25 -3.20 10.70
CA SER A 54 -7.56 -3.62 12.06
C SER A 54 -8.64 -4.70 12.07
N GLU A 55 -9.61 -4.60 11.16
CA GLU A 55 -10.67 -5.60 11.02
C GLU A 55 -10.12 -6.95 10.53
N ILE A 56 -9.29 -6.95 9.48
CA ILE A 56 -8.63 -8.16 8.98
C ILE A 56 -7.76 -8.81 10.07
N GLN A 57 -6.98 -8.02 10.81
CA GLN A 57 -6.14 -8.52 11.89
C GLN A 57 -6.98 -9.20 12.98
N SER A 58 -8.09 -8.57 13.37
CA SER A 58 -9.04 -9.13 14.33
C SER A 58 -9.67 -10.42 13.81
N LEU A 59 -10.01 -10.48 12.52
CA LEU A 59 -10.56 -11.67 11.88
C LEU A 59 -9.58 -12.85 11.91
N ILE A 60 -8.29 -12.63 11.63
CA ILE A 60 -7.26 -13.68 11.65
C ILE A 60 -7.14 -14.34 13.03
N LEU A 61 -7.34 -13.56 14.10
CA LEU A 61 -7.34 -14.09 15.46
C LEU A 61 -8.58 -14.94 15.77
N LYS A 62 -9.72 -14.65 15.14
CA LYS A 62 -11.01 -15.32 15.39
C LYS A 62 -11.28 -16.54 14.51
N VAL A 63 -10.58 -16.69 13.38
CA VAL A 63 -10.77 -17.83 12.47
C VAL A 63 -9.97 -19.04 12.96
N ASP A 64 -10.51 -20.24 12.74
CA ASP A 64 -9.80 -21.49 13.01
C ASP A 64 -8.61 -21.64 12.06
N ALA A 65 -7.41 -21.54 12.64
CA ALA A 65 -6.15 -21.62 11.93
C ALA A 65 -5.05 -22.14 12.86
N THR A 66 -4.03 -22.80 12.29
CA THR A 66 -2.83 -23.16 13.04
C THR A 66 -2.05 -21.89 13.41
N GLN A 67 -1.23 -21.94 14.47
CA GLN A 67 -0.41 -20.79 14.87
C GLN A 67 0.44 -20.27 13.69
N LYS A 68 1.08 -21.19 12.96
CA LYS A 68 1.88 -20.86 11.76
C LYS A 68 1.08 -20.07 10.70
N GLN A 69 -0.18 -20.41 10.49
CA GLN A 69 -1.05 -19.70 9.54
C GLN A 69 -1.41 -18.30 10.04
N ARG A 70 -1.67 -18.14 11.35
CA ARG A 70 -1.94 -16.82 11.96
C ARG A 70 -0.71 -15.92 11.87
N ASP A 71 0.47 -16.46 12.16
CA ASP A 71 1.74 -15.74 12.10
C ASP A 71 2.05 -15.29 10.67
N ALA A 72 1.87 -16.17 9.68
CA ALA A 72 2.07 -15.85 8.27
C ALA A 72 1.13 -14.72 7.80
N ALA A 73 -0.16 -14.83 8.11
CA ALA A 73 -1.14 -13.81 7.73
C ALA A 73 -0.88 -12.47 8.43
N SER A 74 -0.52 -12.48 9.71
CA SER A 74 -0.17 -11.28 10.46
C SER A 74 1.09 -10.62 9.90
N ALA A 75 2.13 -11.39 9.60
CA ALA A 75 3.36 -10.89 8.97
C ALA A 75 3.08 -10.26 7.60
N ALA A 76 2.25 -10.89 6.77
CA ALA A 76 1.85 -10.35 5.48
C ALA A 76 1.13 -9.00 5.59
N ILE A 77 0.26 -8.84 6.59
CA ILE A 77 -0.43 -7.58 6.85
C ILE A 77 0.54 -6.51 7.35
N ASN A 78 1.43 -6.86 8.28
CA ASN A 78 2.41 -5.93 8.81
C ASN A 78 3.32 -5.39 7.70
N LEU A 79 3.82 -6.28 6.81
CA LEU A 79 4.60 -5.89 5.63
C LEU A 79 3.85 -4.89 4.74
N TRP A 80 2.54 -5.09 4.56
CA TRP A 80 1.71 -4.17 3.79
C TRP A 80 1.47 -2.84 4.51
N GLN A 81 1.24 -2.87 5.82
CA GLN A 81 1.06 -1.68 6.65
C GLN A 81 2.32 -0.81 6.71
N GLU A 82 3.51 -1.37 6.54
CA GLU A 82 4.76 -0.60 6.45
C GLU A 82 4.82 0.31 5.21
N VAL A 83 4.21 -0.12 4.10
CA VAL A 83 4.22 0.63 2.83
C VAL A 83 2.97 1.49 2.63
N GLU A 84 1.85 1.16 3.28
CA GLU A 84 0.57 1.87 3.13
C GLU A 84 0.66 3.38 3.36
N PRO A 85 1.40 3.92 4.38
CA PRO A 85 1.47 5.35 4.61
C PRO A 85 2.00 6.16 3.41
N LYS A 86 2.78 5.51 2.52
CA LYS A 86 3.31 6.12 1.29
C LYS A 86 2.27 6.25 0.18
N ARG A 87 1.15 5.54 0.26
CA ARG A 87 0.02 5.63 -0.68
C ARG A 87 -0.48 7.06 -0.83
N ALA A 88 -0.58 7.81 0.27
CA ALA A 88 -1.09 9.18 0.22
C ALA A 88 -0.16 10.14 -0.56
N PHE A 89 1.16 9.99 -0.46
CA PHE A 89 2.09 10.75 -1.31
C PHE A 89 1.88 10.42 -2.79
N LEU A 90 1.72 9.14 -3.10
CA LEU A 90 1.49 8.70 -4.48
C LEU A 90 0.12 9.10 -5.00
N ALA A 91 -0.93 9.13 -4.19
CA ALA A 91 -2.27 9.46 -4.65
C ALA A 91 -2.56 10.97 -4.66
N HIS A 92 -2.04 11.69 -3.66
CA HIS A 92 -2.45 13.08 -3.37
C HIS A 92 -1.28 14.05 -3.31
N GLY A 93 -0.03 13.56 -3.29
CA GLY A 93 1.14 14.42 -3.27
C GLY A 93 1.36 15.13 -4.61
N GLU A 94 1.78 16.39 -4.52
CA GLU A 94 2.26 17.18 -5.64
C GLU A 94 3.64 16.69 -6.05
N LEU A 95 3.81 16.35 -7.34
CA LEU A 95 5.06 15.81 -7.86
C LEU A 95 5.91 16.92 -8.48
N THR A 96 7.14 17.05 -7.99
CA THR A 96 8.21 17.83 -8.62
C THR A 96 9.30 16.88 -9.14
N THR A 97 9.67 17.03 -10.42
CA THR A 97 10.81 16.33 -11.03
C THR A 97 12.05 17.20 -10.92
N LEU A 98 13.10 16.68 -10.30
CA LEU A 98 14.39 17.34 -10.15
C LEU A 98 15.42 16.59 -11.02
N LEU A 99 16.18 17.32 -11.83
CA LEU A 99 17.26 16.74 -12.64
C LEU A 99 18.61 17.02 -12.01
N GLU A 100 19.48 16.03 -12.04
CA GLU A 100 20.88 16.18 -11.67
C GLU A 100 21.73 16.57 -12.88
N ALA A 101 22.85 17.24 -12.63
CA ALA A 101 23.81 17.62 -13.67
C ALA A 101 24.37 16.40 -14.43
N GLN A 102 24.43 15.22 -13.79
CA GLN A 102 24.92 13.98 -14.39
C GLN A 102 23.82 13.16 -15.09
N GLY A 103 22.60 13.70 -15.23
CA GLY A 103 21.48 13.04 -15.93
C GLY A 103 20.64 12.10 -15.05
N GLY A 104 20.89 12.06 -13.74
CA GLY A 104 19.99 11.46 -12.76
C GLY A 104 18.72 12.28 -12.55
N TRP A 105 17.72 11.68 -11.89
CA TRP A 105 16.53 12.40 -11.47
C TRP A 105 16.13 12.01 -10.04
N HIS A 106 15.51 12.97 -9.36
CA HIS A 106 14.79 12.76 -8.10
C HIS A 106 13.31 13.10 -8.29
N ALA A 107 12.45 12.30 -7.67
CA ALA A 107 11.02 12.56 -7.54
C ALA A 107 10.76 13.09 -6.14
N ARG A 108 10.23 14.32 -6.04
CA ARG A 108 9.80 14.90 -4.78
C ARG A 108 8.28 14.95 -4.73
N PHE A 109 7.71 14.37 -3.70
CA PHE A 109 6.30 14.42 -3.38
C PHE A 109 6.09 15.30 -2.16
N ASP A 110 5.35 16.39 -2.33
CA ASP A 110 4.95 17.28 -1.24
C ASP A 110 3.47 17.00 -0.92
N LEU A 111 3.15 16.76 0.35
CA LEU A 111 1.81 16.37 0.81
C LEU A 111 1.44 17.17 2.05
N THR A 112 0.27 17.81 2.02
CA THR A 112 -0.34 18.40 3.22
C THR A 112 -1.39 17.44 3.76
N ARG A 113 -1.23 17.00 5.01
CA ARG A 113 -2.27 16.26 5.76
C ARG A 113 -2.83 17.13 6.87
N VAL A 114 -4.11 16.97 7.19
CA VAL A 114 -4.70 17.62 8.36
C VAL A 114 -4.85 16.60 9.47
N LYS A 115 -4.27 16.87 10.64
CA LYS A 115 -4.42 16.06 11.86
C LYS A 115 -4.83 16.96 13.00
N ALA A 116 -5.94 16.63 13.68
CA ALA A 116 -6.50 17.43 14.77
C ALA A 116 -6.61 18.92 14.42
N ASN A 117 -7.20 19.22 13.25
CA ASN A 117 -7.36 20.58 12.71
C ASN A 117 -6.05 21.36 12.46
N THR A 118 -4.90 20.68 12.46
CA THR A 118 -3.59 21.27 12.18
C THR A 118 -3.07 20.75 10.85
N PRO A 119 -2.72 21.63 9.89
CA PRO A 119 -2.03 21.20 8.67
C PRO A 119 -0.60 20.76 9.01
N ILE A 120 -0.23 19.60 8.49
CA ILE A 120 1.10 19.00 8.59
C ILE A 120 1.61 18.83 7.17
N GLU A 121 2.70 19.53 6.85
CA GLU A 121 3.41 19.37 5.60
C GLU A 121 4.40 18.23 5.73
N GLU A 122 4.36 17.30 4.78
CA GLU A 122 5.29 16.19 4.69
C GLU A 122 5.89 16.14 3.31
N GLN A 123 7.16 15.72 3.25
CA GLN A 123 7.88 15.57 2.00
C GLN A 123 8.44 14.15 1.87
N TRP A 124 8.42 13.64 0.65
CA TRP A 124 9.07 12.38 0.31
C TRP A 124 9.87 12.54 -0.99
N VAL A 125 11.19 12.47 -0.88
CA VAL A 125 12.12 12.51 -2.01
C VAL A 125 12.63 11.10 -2.27
N LEU A 126 12.73 10.73 -3.54
CA LEU A 126 13.27 9.45 -3.99
C LEU A 126 14.14 9.64 -5.22
N ASP A 127 15.29 8.98 -5.23
CA ASP A 127 16.05 8.74 -6.45
C ASP A 127 15.53 7.50 -7.22
N ARG A 128 16.09 7.26 -8.41
CA ARG A 128 15.73 6.08 -9.22
C ARG A 128 15.97 4.74 -8.48
N PRO A 129 17.14 4.45 -7.86
CA PRO A 129 17.32 3.26 -7.03
C PRO A 129 16.27 3.08 -5.92
N GLU A 130 15.90 4.14 -5.22
CA GLU A 130 14.91 4.10 -4.15
C GLU A 130 13.50 3.83 -4.68
N THR A 131 13.14 4.37 -5.85
CA THR A 131 11.86 4.00 -6.49
C THR A 131 11.79 2.51 -6.83
N THR A 132 12.91 1.91 -7.27
CA THR A 132 13.01 0.47 -7.53
C THR A 132 12.84 -0.33 -6.24
N LYS A 133 13.60 0.01 -5.19
CA LYS A 133 13.51 -0.65 -3.86
C LYS A 133 12.10 -0.57 -3.29
N PHE A 134 11.46 0.60 -3.38
CA PHE A 134 10.08 0.77 -2.91
C PHE A 134 9.11 -0.11 -3.69
N ASN A 135 9.22 -0.13 -5.02
CA ASN A 135 8.37 -0.95 -5.89
C ASN A 135 8.52 -2.45 -5.58
N ASP A 136 9.74 -2.94 -5.35
CA ASP A 136 9.99 -4.34 -5.02
C ASP A 136 9.41 -4.70 -3.65
N ARG A 137 9.56 -3.82 -2.65
CA ARG A 137 8.92 -4.00 -1.34
C ARG A 137 7.40 -4.01 -1.45
N LEU A 138 6.83 -3.10 -2.23
CA LEU A 138 5.38 -3.02 -2.44
C LEU A 138 4.84 -4.28 -3.14
N LYS A 139 5.54 -4.77 -4.18
CA LYS A 139 5.18 -6.01 -4.88
C LYS A 139 5.27 -7.22 -3.96
N SER A 140 6.36 -7.36 -3.21
CA SER A 140 6.55 -8.45 -2.27
C SER A 140 5.45 -8.46 -1.20
N GLY A 141 5.15 -7.28 -0.62
CA GLY A 141 4.04 -7.10 0.31
C GLY A 141 2.68 -7.48 -0.31
N PHE A 142 2.40 -7.04 -1.55
CA PHE A 142 1.16 -7.39 -2.24
C PHE A 142 1.03 -8.89 -2.48
N VAL A 143 2.10 -9.55 -2.95
CA VAL A 143 2.09 -11.00 -3.20
C VAL A 143 1.82 -11.75 -1.90
N SER A 144 2.58 -11.44 -0.84
CA SER A 144 2.39 -12.06 0.48
C SER A 144 0.96 -11.84 1.01
N LEU A 145 0.47 -10.60 0.98
CA LEU A 145 -0.89 -10.26 1.42
C LEU A 145 -1.95 -11.02 0.63
N SER A 146 -1.88 -11.00 -0.70
CA SER A 146 -2.88 -11.63 -1.56
C SER A 146 -2.92 -13.17 -1.39
N CYS A 147 -1.75 -13.80 -1.21
CA CYS A 147 -1.66 -15.23 -0.91
C CYS A 147 -2.31 -15.58 0.43
N GLU A 148 -1.99 -14.85 1.50
CA GLU A 148 -2.52 -15.14 2.84
C GLU A 148 -4.02 -14.84 2.95
N LEU A 149 -4.50 -13.75 2.34
CA LEU A 149 -5.93 -13.45 2.26
C LEU A 149 -6.68 -14.45 1.37
N GLY A 150 -6.04 -14.94 0.31
CA GLY A 150 -6.56 -16.04 -0.49
C GLY A 150 -6.75 -17.32 0.34
N SER A 151 -5.76 -17.67 1.15
CA SER A 151 -5.83 -18.81 2.07
C SER A 151 -6.86 -18.61 3.18
N LEU A 152 -6.98 -17.39 3.72
CA LEU A 152 -7.99 -17.04 4.72
C LEU A 152 -9.41 -17.26 4.19
N ARG A 153 -9.70 -16.79 2.97
CA ARG A 153 -11.01 -16.96 2.33
C ARG A 153 -11.40 -18.42 2.12
N LYS A 154 -10.45 -19.33 1.93
CA LYS A 154 -10.72 -20.77 1.79
C LYS A 154 -11.09 -21.45 3.10
N ARG A 155 -10.80 -20.81 4.24
CA ARG A 155 -11.08 -21.32 5.60
C ARG A 155 -12.36 -20.73 6.20
N LEU A 156 -12.86 -19.65 5.60
CA LEU A 156 -14.13 -19.01 5.92
C LEU A 156 -15.26 -19.76 5.22
#